data_AF-A0AAV8ZLQ8-F1
#
_entry.id   AF-A0AAV8ZLQ8-F1
#
_cell.length_a   1.000
_cell.length_b   1.000
_cell.length_c   1.000
_cell.angle_alpha   90.00
_cell.angle_beta   90.00
_cell.angle_gamma   90.00
#
_symmetry.space_group_name_H-M   'P 1'
#
loop_
_entity.id
_entity.type
_entity.pdbx_description
1 polymer ?
#
loop_
_entity_poly.entity_id
_entity_poly.type
_entity_poly.pdbx_seq_one_letter_code
_entity_poly.pdbx_strand_id
1 'polypeptide(L)'
;MFFGGSEAIITALSDEFPKIGRHREIFVACLFTLYFLVGLASCSQGGFYFFHLLDRYAAGYSMLFAVFFEAIAVSWIYGKLII
;
A
#
# COMPACT_ATOMS: atom_id res chain seq x y z
N MET A 1 8.99 -21.26 3.18
CA MET A 1 9.06 -20.14 2.21
C MET A 1 7.98 -19.08 2.44
N PHE A 2 6.74 -19.43 2.78
CA PHE A 2 5.68 -18.45 3.11
C PHE A 2 6.01 -17.50 4.28
N PHE A 3 6.65 -18.03 5.34
CA PHE A 3 6.98 -17.24 6.53
C PHE A 3 7.94 -16.07 6.25
N GLY A 4 8.85 -16.23 5.28
CA GLY A 4 9.81 -15.19 4.92
C GLY A 4 9.17 -14.00 4.21
N GLY A 5 8.13 -14.23 3.41
CA GLY A 5 7.40 -13.14 2.74
C GLY A 5 6.63 -12.29 3.72
N SER A 6 5.91 -12.92 4.66
CA SER A 6 5.18 -12.21 5.72
C SER A 6 6.12 -11.44 6.66
N GLU A 7 7.22 -12.05 7.10
CA GLU A 7 8.21 -11.40 7.97
C GLU A 7 8.89 -10.21 7.30
N ALA A 8 9.21 -10.30 6.00
CA ALA A 8 9.78 -9.19 5.25
C ALA A 8 8.82 -7.99 5.14
N ILE A 9 7.53 -8.26 4.90
CA ILE A 9 6.50 -7.21 4.85
C ILE A 9 6.31 -6.58 6.23
N ILE A 10 6.26 -7.38 7.30
CA ILE A 10 6.13 -6.90 8.68
C ILE A 10 7.35 -6.04 9.06
N THR A 11 8.55 -6.46 8.66
CA THR A 11 9.80 -5.75 8.95
C THR A 11 9.86 -4.42 8.18
N ALA A 12 9.57 -4.42 6.88
CA ALA A 12 9.54 -3.21 6.06
C ALA A 12 8.51 -2.18 6.56
N LEU A 13 7.28 -2.63 6.88
CA LEU A 13 6.25 -1.76 7.47
C LEU A 13 6.66 -1.21 8.84
N SER A 14 7.39 -2.00 9.63
CA SER A 14 7.87 -1.57 10.92
C SER A 14 9.03 -0.57 10.84
N ASP A 15 9.80 -0.61 9.75
CA ASP A 15 10.92 0.31 9.50
C ASP A 15 10.42 1.66 8.97
N GLU A 16 9.36 1.64 8.14
CA GLU A 16 8.80 2.85 7.51
C GLU A 16 7.97 3.72 8.47
N PHE A 17 7.42 3.15 9.56
CA PHE A 17 6.60 3.87 10.54
C PHE A 17 7.15 3.84 11.98
N PRO A 18 8.33 4.44 12.26
CA PRO A 18 8.91 4.48 13.61
C PRO A 18 8.13 5.36 14.60
N LYS A 19 7.31 6.30 14.12
CA LYS A 19 6.53 7.24 14.97
C LYS A 19 5.21 6.67 15.54
N ILE A 20 4.76 5.50 15.07
CA ILE A 20 3.49 4.86 15.48
C ILE A 20 3.72 3.66 16.42
N GLY A 21 4.93 3.52 16.99
CA GLY A 21 5.34 2.39 17.81
C GLY A 21 4.47 2.05 19.03
N ARG A 22 3.58 2.94 19.49
CA ARG A 22 2.69 2.67 20.64
C ARG A 22 1.38 1.94 20.30
N HIS A 23 0.97 1.92 19.03
CA HIS A 23 -0.22 1.20 18.55
C HIS A 23 0.12 0.25 17.38
N ARG A 24 1.35 -0.28 17.39
CA ARG A 24 1.89 -1.17 16.35
C ARG A 24 0.99 -2.39 16.12
N GLU A 25 0.42 -2.96 17.18
CA GLU A 25 -0.54 -4.07 17.10
C GLU A 25 -1.81 -3.72 16.34
N ILE A 26 -2.38 -2.53 16.56
CA ILE A 26 -3.64 -2.13 15.91
C ILE A 26 -3.43 -1.95 14.41
N PHE A 27 -2.29 -1.39 14.01
CA PHE A 27 -1.97 -1.19 12.60
C PHE A 27 -1.73 -2.53 11.89
N VAL A 28 -0.96 -3.43 12.50
CA VAL A 28 -0.73 -4.77 11.94
C VAL A 28 -2.02 -5.58 11.89
N ALA A 29 -2.87 -5.52 12.93
CA ALA A 29 -4.17 -6.17 12.94
C ALA A 29 -5.10 -5.62 11.85
N CYS A 30 -5.13 -4.30 11.66
CA CYS A 30 -5.90 -3.67 10.58
C CYS A 30 -5.40 -4.15 9.21
N LEU A 31 -4.08 -4.16 9.00
CA LEU A 31 -3.46 -4.58 7.75
C LEU A 31 -3.76 -6.06 7.45
N PHE A 32 -3.59 -6.95 8.43
CA PHE A 32 -3.96 -8.37 8.28
C PHE A 32 -5.46 -8.57 8.05
N THR A 33 -6.32 -7.78 8.70
CA THR A 33 -7.78 -7.84 8.48
C THR A 33 -8.14 -7.41 7.06
N LEU A 34 -7.48 -6.37 6.53
CA LEU A 34 -7.66 -5.95 5.13
C LEU A 34 -7.17 -7.03 4.15
N TYR A 35 -6.00 -7.62 4.37
CA TYR A 35 -5.51 -8.75 3.58
C TYR A 35 -6.47 -9.93 3.62
N PHE A 36 -7.04 -10.24 4.79
CA PHE A 36 -8.02 -11.30 4.95
C PHE A 36 -9.32 -11.01 4.19
N LEU A 37 -9.84 -9.78 4.25
CA LEU A 37 -11.04 -9.35 3.51
C LEU A 37 -10.83 -9.42 1.99
N VAL A 38 -9.67 -9.00 1.49
CA VAL A 38 -9.31 -9.09 0.06
C VAL A 38 -9.16 -10.55 -0.37
N GLY A 39 -8.56 -11.39 0.47
CA GLY A 39 -8.52 -12.84 0.24
C GLY A 39 -9.91 -13.47 0.20
N LEU A 40 -10.81 -13.05 1.11
CA LEU A 40 -12.19 -13.52 1.15
C LEU A 40 -12.97 -13.13 -0.10
N ALA A 41 -12.80 -11.88 -0.56
CA ALA A 41 -13.39 -11.39 -1.81
C ALA A 41 -12.89 -12.21 -3.00
N SER A 42 -11.60 -12.56 -3.03
CA SER A 42 -10.97 -13.35 -4.10
C SER A 42 -11.45 -14.80 -4.13
N CYS A 43 -11.81 -15.39 -2.99
CA CYS A 43 -12.36 -16.75 -2.90
C CYS A 43 -13.85 -16.87 -3.25
N SER A 44 -14.57 -15.75 -3.41
CA SER A 44 -15.97 -15.78 -3.82
C SER A 44 -16.13 -16.18 -5.30
N GLN A 45 -17.30 -16.68 -5.70
CA GLN A 45 -17.56 -17.14 -7.07
C GLN A 45 -17.43 -16.02 -8.13
N GLY A 46 -17.52 -14.74 -7.71
CA GLY A 46 -17.23 -13.55 -8.53
C GLY A 46 -15.88 -12.88 -8.25
N GLY A 47 -15.07 -13.47 -7.36
CA GLY A 47 -13.83 -12.90 -6.85
C GLY A 47 -12.76 -12.68 -7.92
N PHE A 48 -12.71 -13.56 -8.93
CA PHE A 48 -11.78 -13.42 -10.05
C PHE A 48 -12.00 -12.12 -10.84
N TYR A 49 -13.26 -11.71 -11.06
CA TYR A 49 -13.56 -10.45 -11.76
C TYR A 49 -13.16 -9.23 -10.92
N PHE A 50 -13.42 -9.29 -9.62
CA PHE A 50 -13.03 -8.24 -8.68
C PHE A 50 -11.51 -8.12 -8.54
N PHE A 51 -10.81 -9.26 -8.50
CA PHE A 51 -9.35 -9.33 -8.47
C PHE A 51 -8.74 -8.78 -9.76
N HIS A 52 -9.33 -9.09 -10.92
CA HIS A 52 -8.85 -8.59 -12.22
C HIS A 52 -9.07 -7.08 -12.40
N LEU A 53 -10.15 -6.53 -11.81
CA LEU A 53 -10.36 -5.09 -11.71
C LEU A 53 -9.36 -4.45 -10.75
N LEU A 54 -9.14 -5.02 -9.56
CA LEU A 54 -8.16 -4.52 -8.61
C LEU A 54 -6.74 -4.57 -9.18
N ASP A 55 -6.32 -5.65 -9.82
CA ASP A 55 -4.99 -5.74 -10.42
C ASP A 55 -4.79 -4.66 -11.51
N ARG A 56 -5.80 -4.45 -12.36
CA ARG A 56 -5.75 -3.45 -13.43
C ARG A 56 -5.82 -2.01 -12.91
N TYR A 57 -6.60 -1.74 -11.85
CA TYR A 57 -6.87 -0.39 -11.37
C TYR A 57 -6.04 0.03 -10.14
N ALA A 58 -5.73 -0.88 -9.21
CA ALA A 58 -5.07 -0.56 -7.94
C ALA A 58 -3.63 -0.11 -8.13
N ALA A 59 -2.85 -0.76 -9.00
CA ALA A 59 -1.49 -0.33 -9.30
C ALA A 59 -1.47 0.88 -10.26
N GLY A 60 -2.28 0.84 -11.32
CA GLY A 60 -2.27 1.85 -12.38
C GLY A 60 -2.68 3.25 -11.90
N TYR A 61 -3.83 3.37 -11.25
CA TYR A 61 -4.33 4.69 -10.84
C TYR A 61 -3.58 5.25 -9.63
N SER A 62 -3.22 4.41 -8.67
CA SER A 62 -2.47 4.85 -7.48
C SER A 62 -1.08 5.35 -7.86
N MET A 63 -0.39 4.67 -8.78
CA MET A 63 0.95 5.08 -9.23
C MET A 63 0.90 6.38 -10.04
N LEU A 64 -0.09 6.53 -10.94
CA LEU A 64 -0.28 7.79 -11.67
C LEU A 64 -0.56 8.97 -10.73
N PHE A 65 -1.41 8.76 -9.72
CA PHE A 65 -1.74 9.81 -8.76
C PHE A 65 -0.53 10.17 -7.88
N ALA A 66 0.24 9.17 -7.44
CA ALA A 66 1.47 9.38 -6.67
C ALA A 66 2.51 10.16 -7.47
N VAL A 67 2.80 9.76 -8.71
CA VAL A 67 3.77 10.44 -9.58
C VAL A 67 3.31 11.85 -9.94
N PHE A 68 2.01 12.06 -10.13
CA PHE A 68 1.46 13.41 -10.37
C PHE A 68 1.68 14.33 -9.17
N PHE A 69 1.43 13.83 -7.95
CA PHE A 69 1.71 14.58 -6.73
C PHE A 69 3.19 14.82 -6.53
N GLU A 70 4.06 13.85 -6.81
CA GLU A 70 5.51 14.05 -6.78
C GLU A 70 5.96 15.09 -7.79
N ALA A 71 5.44 15.06 -9.02
CA ALA A 71 5.77 16.05 -10.04
C ALA A 71 5.32 17.47 -9.65
N ILE A 72 4.15 17.62 -9.04
CA ILE A 72 3.68 18.90 -8.50
C ILE A 72 4.56 19.34 -7.32
N ALA A 73 4.87 18.44 -6.39
CA ALA A 73 5.71 18.73 -5.23
C ALA A 73 7.12 19.15 -5.66
N VAL A 74 7.72 18.44 -6.62
CA VAL A 74 9.01 18.78 -7.20
C VAL A 74 8.90 20.11 -7.96
N SER A 75 7.92 20.30 -8.83
CA SER A 75 7.75 21.57 -9.54
C SER A 75 7.60 22.77 -8.59
N TRP A 76 6.89 22.61 -7.47
CA TRP A 76 6.67 23.68 -6.49
C TRP A 76 7.86 23.88 -5.54
N ILE A 77 8.55 22.81 -5.12
CA ILE A 77 9.67 22.89 -4.18
C ILE A 77 10.98 23.19 -4.91
N TYR A 78 11.27 22.55 -6.04
CA TYR A 78 12.44 22.86 -6.88
C TYR A 78 12.27 24.17 -7.66
N GLY A 79 11.06 24.51 -8.12
CA GLY A 79 10.82 25.78 -8.81
C GLY A 79 11.06 27.00 -7.91
N LYS A 80 10.85 26.86 -6.59
CA LYS A 80 11.13 27.91 -5.60
C LYS A 80 12.59 27.94 -5.13
N LEU A 81 13.40 26.95 -5.49
CA LEU A 81 14.82 26.86 -5.12
C LEU A 81 15.77 27.34 -6.23
N ILE A 82 15.27 27.50 -7.46
CA ILE A 82 16.05 27.87 -8.66
C ILE A 82 15.75 29.27 -9.21
N ILE A 83 14.78 29.99 -8.62
CA ILE A 83 14.55 31.44 -8.78
C ILE A 83 14.97 32.15 -7.50
#